data_AF-R0AZI9-F1
#
_entry.id   AF-R0AZI9-F1
#
_cell.length_a   1.000
_cell.length_b   1.000
_cell.length_c   1.000
_cell.angle_alpha   90.00
_cell.angle_beta   90.00
_cell.angle_gamma   90.00
#
_symmetry.space_group_name_H-M   'P 1'
#
loop_
_entity.id
_entity.type
_entity.pdbx_description
1 polymer ?
#
loop_
_entity_poly.entity_id
_entity_poly.type
_entity_poly.pdbx_seq_one_letter_code
_entity_poly.pdbx_strand_id
1 'polypeptide(L)'
;MKKRITLIASTLVVTAFALTKLHPVTAYAVEGWMSEDGEWSYLDENDEPLQNTWRQSRDSWFYLGDQGLMLRNCFIDQGNSLYYVFDDGARAENMWVLVEEGDEKGHEAGWYYFGANGKAYRDTTSSFKRSVDGRSYIFDESGRMLTGWFDEDGRPLDEDENPLEEGVYYADKDGALKTESWLDYSQLELSGLEDLNSDISGRDYDEYDQVWLYFNNRSKKVKSNGDRLIQKNINGSTYGFDEYGIMLPWWTKVASVSNADKSNPTSDVPAKFFAGYDGGSLLRDSWLWMYPSDNLIQDDYDDGEYSWWRTDQNGKIFQNKIKNVNGRYYAFDGLGRMQTGFVLFDTRSTFVAQYDMDAWSSEDFIEGNIYGIEKADLYFFSPDELNDGSMQTGSELKVELDDGVHTFGFKSDGVAYGNRNRLKRVKDSYYINGLRLEADEEYGYGVVRDSEDTYRVVDTNGKTVTGNKKVVKDKDGGWLVIINGRFAARVDDEFKPRWYKGEEGTGFYHYDSDNRENKYAGGLIAGSNTEPLLDGLPEEECLNF
;
A
#
# COMPACT_ATOMS: atom_id res chain seq x y z
N MET A 1 -5.18 39.79 -30.51
CA MET A 1 -6.64 39.88 -30.75
C MET A 1 -7.31 39.43 -29.45
N LYS A 2 -7.85 40.36 -28.67
CA LYS A 2 -8.52 40.05 -27.40
C LYS A 2 -9.80 39.26 -27.71
N LYS A 3 -9.80 37.95 -27.49
CA LYS A 3 -11.02 37.15 -27.55
C LYS A 3 -11.73 37.31 -26.21
N ARG A 4 -12.81 38.08 -26.20
CA ARG A 4 -13.77 38.06 -25.08
C ARG A 4 -14.41 36.67 -25.07
N ILE A 5 -14.11 35.88 -24.05
CA ILE A 5 -14.82 34.64 -23.77
C ILE A 5 -16.19 35.06 -23.23
N THR A 6 -17.23 34.89 -24.05
CA THR A 6 -18.62 35.06 -23.62
C THR A 6 -18.97 33.87 -22.74
N LEU A 7 -18.94 34.03 -21.42
CA LEU A 7 -19.53 33.05 -20.49
C LEU A 7 -21.04 33.04 -20.69
N ILE A 8 -21.57 31.95 -21.24
CA ILE A 8 -23.00 31.68 -21.27
C ILE A 8 -23.41 31.35 -19.82
N ALA A 9 -24.22 32.22 -19.22
CA ALA A 9 -24.87 32.00 -17.93
C ALA A 9 -25.59 30.65 -17.97
N SER A 10 -25.00 29.65 -17.31
CA SER A 10 -25.57 28.30 -17.26
C SER A 10 -26.76 28.34 -16.31
N THR A 11 -27.89 27.78 -16.75
CA THR A 11 -29.10 27.65 -15.94
C THR A 11 -28.80 26.91 -14.64
N LEU A 12 -28.96 27.63 -13.54
CA LEU A 12 -28.87 27.11 -12.18
C LEU A 12 -30.13 26.27 -11.92
N VAL A 13 -30.00 24.96 -11.66
CA VAL A 13 -31.10 24.18 -11.06
C VAL A 13 -31.09 24.46 -9.56
N VAL A 14 -31.41 25.70 -9.20
CA VAL A 14 -31.93 26.00 -7.86
C VAL A 14 -33.43 25.83 -7.97
N THR A 15 -34.03 25.21 -6.96
CA THR A 15 -35.46 25.31 -6.71
C THR A 15 -35.77 26.76 -6.37
N ALA A 16 -35.79 27.61 -7.40
CA ALA A 16 -36.27 28.96 -7.32
C ALA A 16 -37.78 28.84 -7.12
N PHE A 17 -38.25 29.11 -5.91
CA PHE A 17 -39.66 29.45 -5.73
C PHE A 17 -39.89 30.80 -6.42
N ALA A 18 -40.18 30.76 -7.72
CA ALA A 18 -40.87 31.86 -8.39
C ALA A 18 -42.29 31.89 -7.81
N LEU A 19 -42.45 32.52 -6.64
CA LEU A 19 -43.76 32.90 -6.14
C LEU A 19 -44.25 34.06 -6.99
N THR A 20 -45.00 33.74 -8.05
CA THR A 20 -45.88 34.71 -8.69
C THR A 20 -46.96 35.10 -7.68
N LYS A 21 -46.68 36.12 -6.87
CA LYS A 21 -47.70 36.81 -6.09
C LYS A 21 -48.60 37.58 -7.06
N LEU A 22 -49.59 36.91 -7.64
CA LEU A 22 -50.72 37.58 -8.27
C LEU A 22 -51.57 38.21 -7.16
N HIS A 23 -51.51 39.53 -7.04
CA HIS A 23 -52.44 40.30 -6.23
C HIS A 23 -53.51 40.93 -7.14
N PRO A 24 -54.80 40.76 -6.85
CA PRO A 24 -55.85 41.50 -7.55
C PRO A 24 -55.69 43.00 -7.27
N VAL A 25 -55.49 43.81 -8.33
CA VAL A 25 -55.46 45.26 -8.23
C VAL A 25 -56.88 45.75 -7.96
N THR A 26 -57.14 46.12 -6.71
CA THR A 26 -58.21 47.06 -6.37
C THR A 26 -57.53 48.35 -5.96
N ALA A 27 -57.73 49.40 -6.78
CA ALA A 27 -57.17 50.72 -6.56
C ALA A 27 -57.79 51.35 -5.31
N TYR A 28 -57.07 51.25 -4.19
CA TYR A 28 -57.15 52.21 -3.11
C TYR A 28 -55.78 52.86 -3.06
N ALA A 29 -55.74 54.18 -3.23
CA ALA A 29 -54.54 54.97 -2.95
C ALA A 29 -54.09 54.63 -1.52
N VAL A 30 -53.03 53.84 -1.41
CA VAL A 30 -52.30 53.67 -0.15
C VAL A 30 -51.76 55.05 0.16
N GLU A 31 -51.98 55.55 1.39
CA GLU A 31 -51.61 56.90 1.82
C GLU A 31 -50.22 57.30 1.29
N GLY A 32 -50.16 58.41 0.54
CA GLY A 32 -48.95 58.95 -0.09
C GLY A 32 -48.60 58.43 -1.50
N TRP A 33 -49.05 57.25 -1.94
CA TRP A 33 -48.72 56.75 -3.29
C TRP A 33 -49.63 57.33 -4.38
N MET A 34 -49.02 57.91 -5.42
CA MET A 34 -49.69 58.44 -6.61
C MET A 34 -49.18 57.71 -7.86
N SER A 35 -50.06 57.51 -8.85
CA SER A 35 -49.66 57.01 -10.16
C SER A 35 -50.25 57.86 -11.28
N GLU A 36 -49.39 58.27 -12.19
CA GLU A 36 -49.72 59.00 -13.42
C GLU A 36 -49.01 58.27 -14.58
N ASP A 37 -49.76 57.93 -15.64
CA ASP A 37 -49.27 57.23 -16.83
C ASP A 37 -48.43 55.95 -16.60
N GLY A 38 -48.66 55.27 -15.45
CA GLY A 38 -47.97 54.03 -15.08
C GLY A 38 -46.66 54.22 -14.31
N GLU A 39 -46.23 55.47 -14.14
CA GLU A 39 -45.18 55.85 -13.22
C GLU A 39 -45.77 56.02 -11.82
N TRP A 40 -44.98 55.75 -10.78
CA TRP A 40 -45.41 55.84 -9.39
C TRP A 40 -44.52 56.81 -8.64
N SER A 41 -45.12 57.66 -7.81
CA SER A 41 -44.42 58.56 -6.89
C SER A 41 -45.01 58.43 -5.49
N TYR A 42 -44.27 58.92 -4.49
CA TYR A 42 -44.77 59.02 -3.12
C TYR A 42 -44.74 60.47 -2.68
N LEU A 43 -45.90 61.06 -2.38
CA LEU A 43 -46.04 62.43 -1.92
C LEU A 43 -45.90 62.52 -0.40
N ASP A 44 -45.24 63.58 0.06
CA ASP A 44 -45.17 63.92 1.48
C ASP A 44 -46.43 64.68 1.96
N GLU A 45 -46.40 65.19 3.19
CA GLU A 45 -47.54 65.93 3.79
C GLU A 45 -47.87 67.25 3.07
N ASN A 46 -46.97 67.75 2.20
CA ASN A 46 -47.14 68.98 1.42
C ASN A 46 -47.46 68.70 -0.06
N ASP A 47 -47.81 67.46 -0.40
CA ASP A 47 -48.02 66.99 -1.77
C ASP A 47 -46.74 67.06 -2.65
N GLU A 48 -45.54 67.04 -2.05
CA GLU A 48 -44.27 67.03 -2.78
C GLU A 48 -43.71 65.60 -2.94
N PRO A 49 -43.25 65.19 -4.15
CA PRO A 49 -42.72 63.85 -4.36
C PRO A 49 -41.38 63.66 -3.63
N LEU A 50 -41.30 62.59 -2.86
CA LEU A 50 -40.08 62.19 -2.20
C LEU A 50 -39.03 61.72 -3.20
N GLN A 51 -37.78 62.11 -2.99
CA GLN A 51 -36.67 61.81 -3.88
C GLN A 51 -35.55 61.08 -3.13
N ASN A 52 -34.81 60.24 -3.86
CA ASN A 52 -33.63 59.52 -3.39
C ASN A 52 -33.85 58.78 -2.05
N THR A 53 -35.02 58.16 -1.87
CA THR A 53 -35.40 57.56 -0.59
C THR A 53 -36.19 56.27 -0.76
N TRP A 54 -36.08 55.42 0.25
CA TRP A 54 -36.86 54.19 0.36
C TRP A 54 -38.21 54.47 1.03
N ARG A 55 -39.27 53.87 0.50
CA ARG A 55 -40.59 53.82 1.11
C ARG A 55 -41.10 52.41 1.18
N GLN A 56 -41.55 52.02 2.37
CA GLN A 56 -42.15 50.72 2.59
C GLN A 56 -43.63 50.81 2.25
N SER A 57 -44.13 49.85 1.48
CA SER A 57 -45.54 49.64 1.25
C SER A 57 -45.86 48.17 1.48
N ARG A 58 -46.72 47.89 2.46
CA ARG A 58 -46.94 46.53 3.00
C ARG A 58 -45.60 45.90 3.43
N ASP A 59 -45.28 44.73 2.92
CA ASP A 59 -44.07 43.97 3.25
C ASP A 59 -42.89 44.26 2.31
N SER A 60 -43.04 45.18 1.35
CA SER A 60 -42.03 45.45 0.32
C SER A 60 -41.51 46.88 0.41
N TRP A 61 -40.25 47.04 0.03
CA TRP A 61 -39.57 48.33 -0.06
C TRP A 61 -39.47 48.76 -1.51
N PHE A 62 -39.73 50.05 -1.77
CA PHE A 62 -39.70 50.68 -3.08
C PHE A 62 -38.82 51.91 -3.02
N TYR A 63 -38.08 52.20 -4.10
CA TYR A 63 -37.14 53.31 -4.12
C TYR A 63 -37.61 54.41 -5.06
N LEU A 64 -37.68 55.64 -4.55
CA LEU A 64 -38.00 56.83 -5.33
C LEU A 64 -36.68 57.46 -5.77
N GLY A 65 -36.50 57.58 -7.09
CA GLY A 65 -35.30 58.15 -7.72
C GLY A 65 -35.16 59.65 -7.50
N ASP A 66 -34.25 60.26 -8.25
CA ASP A 66 -33.98 61.70 -8.22
C ASP A 66 -35.15 62.54 -8.74
N GLN A 67 -35.91 62.02 -9.71
CA GLN A 67 -37.13 62.67 -10.22
C GLN A 67 -38.37 62.40 -9.35
N GLY A 68 -38.22 61.69 -8.23
CA GLY A 68 -39.32 61.31 -7.33
C GLY A 68 -40.21 60.18 -7.88
N LEU A 69 -39.79 59.56 -8.98
CA LEU A 69 -40.43 58.41 -9.60
C LEU A 69 -39.83 57.10 -9.07
N MET A 70 -40.68 56.09 -8.91
CA MET A 70 -40.30 54.76 -8.44
C MET A 70 -39.42 54.06 -9.48
N LEU A 71 -38.22 53.66 -9.06
CA LEU A 71 -37.32 52.88 -9.89
C LEU A 71 -37.78 51.42 -10.00
N ARG A 72 -37.48 50.81 -11.15
CA ARG A 72 -37.87 49.44 -11.50
C ARG A 72 -36.75 48.78 -12.30
N ASN A 73 -36.64 47.45 -12.13
CA ASN A 73 -35.71 46.58 -12.86
C ASN A 73 -34.27 47.11 -12.94
N CYS A 74 -33.73 47.60 -11.83
CA CYS A 74 -32.42 48.25 -11.84
C CYS A 74 -31.70 48.18 -10.50
N PHE A 75 -30.40 48.45 -10.56
CA PHE A 75 -29.54 48.62 -9.40
C PHE A 75 -29.66 50.02 -8.78
N ILE A 76 -29.57 50.06 -7.46
CA ILE A 76 -29.58 51.27 -6.66
C ILE A 76 -28.33 51.30 -5.77
N ASP A 77 -27.41 52.20 -6.09
CA ASP A 77 -26.22 52.47 -5.29
C ASP A 77 -26.54 53.49 -4.18
N GLN A 78 -26.29 53.11 -2.92
CA GLN A 78 -26.38 54.00 -1.77
C GLN A 78 -25.13 53.86 -0.88
N GLY A 79 -24.16 54.75 -1.10
CA GLY A 79 -22.86 54.68 -0.45
C GLY A 79 -22.17 53.34 -0.77
N ASN A 80 -21.86 52.56 0.26
CA ASN A 80 -21.23 51.24 0.10
C ASN A 80 -22.24 50.08 -0.02
N SER A 81 -23.53 50.38 -0.22
CA SER A 81 -24.59 49.37 -0.33
C SER A 81 -25.17 49.37 -1.74
N LEU A 82 -25.37 48.18 -2.28
CA LEU A 82 -26.04 47.95 -3.55
C LEU A 82 -27.38 47.25 -3.28
N TYR A 83 -28.44 47.72 -3.91
CA TYR A 83 -29.77 47.11 -3.87
C TYR A 83 -30.24 46.85 -5.30
N TYR A 84 -31.25 46.00 -5.44
CA TYR A 84 -31.93 45.76 -6.70
C TYR A 84 -33.43 45.80 -6.49
N VAL A 85 -34.14 46.41 -7.45
CA VAL A 85 -35.60 46.43 -7.51
C VAL A 85 -36.06 45.72 -8.77
N PHE A 86 -37.10 44.89 -8.65
CA PHE A 86 -37.69 44.19 -9.79
C PHE A 86 -38.53 45.13 -10.66
N ASP A 87 -39.10 44.60 -11.74
CA ASP A 87 -39.98 45.34 -12.65
C ASP A 87 -41.23 45.95 -11.96
N ASP A 88 -41.71 45.29 -10.90
CA ASP A 88 -42.79 45.80 -10.04
C ASP A 88 -42.34 46.86 -9.02
N GLY A 89 -41.04 47.17 -8.97
CA GLY A 89 -40.40 48.11 -8.06
C GLY A 89 -40.06 47.55 -6.68
N ALA A 90 -40.42 46.29 -6.39
CA ALA A 90 -40.15 45.69 -5.10
C ALA A 90 -38.65 45.36 -4.95
N ARG A 91 -38.09 45.69 -3.79
CA ARG A 91 -36.69 45.41 -3.43
C ARG A 91 -36.43 43.91 -3.25
N ALA A 92 -35.35 43.42 -3.85
CA ALA A 92 -34.83 42.08 -3.60
C ALA A 92 -34.31 41.92 -2.16
N GLU A 93 -34.69 40.83 -1.49
CA GLU A 93 -34.29 40.53 -0.10
C GLU A 93 -34.31 39.01 0.14
N ASN A 94 -33.26 38.49 0.80
CA ASN A 94 -33.03 37.06 1.05
C ASN A 94 -33.15 36.17 -0.21
N MET A 95 -32.62 36.63 -1.34
CA MET A 95 -32.78 35.90 -2.60
C MET A 95 -31.64 36.13 -3.59
N TRP A 96 -31.49 35.14 -4.47
CA TRP A 96 -30.70 35.23 -5.68
C TRP A 96 -31.45 36.00 -6.77
N VAL A 97 -30.74 36.84 -7.51
CA VAL A 97 -31.24 37.57 -8.69
C VAL A 97 -30.27 37.31 -9.83
N LEU A 98 -30.80 36.83 -10.96
CA LEU A 98 -30.07 36.76 -12.22
C LEU A 98 -30.28 38.07 -12.98
N VAL A 99 -29.20 38.78 -13.24
CA VAL A 99 -29.19 39.95 -14.10
C VAL A 99 -28.68 39.51 -15.47
N GLU A 100 -29.51 39.67 -16.50
CA GLU A 100 -29.22 39.18 -17.85
C GLU A 100 -28.29 40.10 -18.64
N GLU A 101 -28.34 41.40 -18.37
CA GLU A 101 -27.55 42.43 -19.04
C GLU A 101 -26.95 43.38 -18.03
N GLY A 102 -25.68 43.74 -18.24
CA GLY A 102 -25.02 44.75 -17.42
C GLY A 102 -25.55 46.15 -17.71
N ASP A 103 -25.32 47.07 -16.78
CA ASP A 103 -25.75 48.46 -16.93
C ASP A 103 -24.57 49.43 -17.15
N GLU A 104 -24.89 50.68 -17.48
CA GLU A 104 -23.91 51.72 -17.74
C GLU A 104 -23.11 52.14 -16.48
N LYS A 105 -23.52 51.69 -15.29
CA LYS A 105 -22.86 51.96 -14.01
C LYS A 105 -21.79 50.91 -13.67
N GLY A 106 -21.60 49.92 -14.53
CA GLY A 106 -20.57 48.90 -14.38
C GLY A 106 -21.02 47.66 -13.61
N HIS A 107 -22.32 47.50 -13.36
CA HIS A 107 -22.87 46.24 -12.85
C HIS A 107 -22.98 45.27 -14.02
N GLU A 108 -22.36 44.10 -13.93
CA GLU A 108 -22.30 43.15 -15.05
C GLU A 108 -23.43 42.11 -14.98
N ALA A 109 -23.71 41.45 -16.12
CA ALA A 109 -24.61 40.30 -16.15
C ALA A 109 -24.08 39.17 -15.25
N GLY A 110 -24.97 38.50 -14.54
CA GLY A 110 -24.62 37.40 -13.64
C GLY A 110 -25.57 37.28 -12.45
N TRP A 111 -25.20 36.39 -11.53
CA TRP A 111 -25.96 36.15 -10.31
C TRP A 111 -25.52 37.09 -9.19
N TYR A 112 -26.49 37.64 -8.47
CA TYR A 112 -26.30 38.47 -7.28
C TYR A 112 -27.13 37.89 -6.15
N TYR A 113 -26.66 38.01 -4.91
CA TYR A 113 -27.46 37.64 -3.74
C TYR A 113 -27.73 38.86 -2.88
N PHE A 114 -29.01 39.10 -2.57
CA PHE A 114 -29.43 40.19 -1.70
C PHE A 114 -29.82 39.62 -0.34
N GLY A 115 -29.11 40.05 0.72
CA GLY A 115 -29.34 39.55 2.07
C GLY A 115 -30.62 40.09 2.72
N ALA A 116 -30.82 39.80 4.01
CA ALA A 116 -32.04 40.13 4.77
C ALA A 116 -32.33 41.63 4.94
N ASN A 117 -31.37 42.50 4.64
CA ASN A 117 -31.60 43.95 4.64
C ASN A 117 -31.71 44.51 3.21
N GLY A 118 -31.82 43.64 2.21
CA GLY A 118 -31.87 43.95 0.79
C GLY A 118 -30.53 44.37 0.19
N LYS A 119 -29.42 44.35 0.95
CA LYS A 119 -28.10 44.70 0.42
C LYS A 119 -27.50 43.51 -0.32
N ALA A 120 -26.88 43.77 -1.47
CA ALA A 120 -26.10 42.78 -2.19
C ALA A 120 -24.92 42.30 -1.35
N TYR A 121 -24.64 41.01 -1.41
CA TYR A 121 -23.37 40.45 -0.97
C TYR A 121 -22.28 40.86 -1.96
N ARG A 122 -21.21 41.43 -1.44
CA ARG A 122 -20.04 41.93 -2.18
C ARG A 122 -18.79 41.52 -1.45
N ASP A 123 -17.66 41.50 -2.16
CA ASP A 123 -16.36 41.41 -1.49
C ASP A 123 -16.21 42.58 -0.49
N THR A 124 -15.76 42.25 0.71
CA THR A 124 -15.46 43.23 1.76
C THR A 124 -14.17 42.82 2.43
N THR A 125 -13.34 43.80 2.79
CA THR A 125 -11.99 43.63 3.36
C THR A 125 -11.85 42.71 4.58
N SER A 126 -12.95 42.30 5.23
CA SER A 126 -12.94 41.40 6.39
C SER A 126 -13.21 39.91 6.08
N SER A 127 -13.86 39.58 4.95
CA SER A 127 -14.12 38.20 4.52
C SER A 127 -14.68 38.17 3.10
N PHE A 128 -14.00 37.42 2.21
CA PHE A 128 -14.40 37.24 0.81
C PHE A 128 -15.46 36.14 0.62
N LYS A 129 -15.76 35.34 1.66
CA LYS A 129 -16.77 34.27 1.60
C LYS A 129 -18.07 34.71 2.22
N ARG A 130 -19.17 34.34 1.59
CA ARG A 130 -20.53 34.53 2.12
C ARG A 130 -21.26 33.21 2.16
N SER A 131 -22.00 32.99 3.24
CA SER A 131 -22.84 31.80 3.37
C SER A 131 -24.28 32.09 2.93
N VAL A 132 -24.82 31.22 2.09
CA VAL A 132 -26.21 31.21 1.67
C VAL A 132 -26.69 29.76 1.74
N ASP A 133 -27.75 29.50 2.50
CA ASP A 133 -28.35 28.17 2.68
C ASP A 133 -27.34 27.06 3.03
N GLY A 134 -26.33 27.38 3.85
CA GLY A 134 -25.30 26.44 4.30
C GLY A 134 -24.17 26.19 3.29
N ARG A 135 -24.22 26.79 2.10
CA ARG A 135 -23.13 26.77 1.11
C ARG A 135 -22.35 28.08 1.15
N SER A 136 -21.10 28.05 0.70
CA SER A 136 -20.23 29.23 0.65
C SER A 136 -20.03 29.69 -0.79
N TYR A 137 -20.07 31.02 -0.99
CA TYR A 137 -19.96 31.68 -2.29
C TYR A 137 -18.97 32.84 -2.19
N ILE A 138 -18.38 33.22 -3.32
CA ILE A 138 -17.53 34.40 -3.46
C ILE A 138 -18.22 35.36 -4.43
N PHE A 139 -18.19 36.65 -4.11
CA PHE A 139 -18.76 37.71 -4.93
C PHE A 139 -17.67 38.72 -5.23
N ASP A 140 -17.66 39.30 -6.43
CA ASP A 140 -16.72 40.38 -6.77
C ASP A 140 -17.08 41.69 -6.06
N GLU A 141 -16.26 42.71 -6.29
CA GLU A 141 -16.49 44.05 -5.75
C GLU A 141 -17.82 44.65 -6.23
N SER A 142 -18.36 44.28 -7.40
CA SER A 142 -19.68 44.73 -7.89
C SER A 142 -20.84 43.96 -7.26
N GLY A 143 -20.58 42.82 -6.63
CA GLY A 143 -21.56 41.94 -5.99
C GLY A 143 -22.02 40.78 -6.86
N ARG A 144 -21.37 40.60 -8.00
CA ARG A 144 -21.65 39.49 -8.90
C ARG A 144 -20.94 38.24 -8.38
N MET A 145 -21.65 37.13 -8.37
CA MET A 145 -21.15 35.84 -7.92
C MET A 145 -20.07 35.33 -8.86
N LEU A 146 -18.99 34.82 -8.28
CA LEU A 146 -17.84 34.29 -8.99
C LEU A 146 -17.87 32.75 -9.00
N THR A 147 -17.22 32.18 -10.02
CA THR A 147 -17.05 30.73 -10.24
C THR A 147 -15.59 30.42 -10.59
N GLY A 148 -15.17 29.16 -10.50
CA GLY A 148 -13.83 28.75 -10.91
C GLY A 148 -12.80 28.74 -9.76
N TRP A 149 -11.54 28.96 -10.09
CA TRP A 149 -10.42 28.87 -9.15
C TRP A 149 -10.12 30.19 -8.45
N PHE A 150 -9.73 30.11 -7.17
CA PHE A 150 -9.32 31.26 -6.39
C PHE A 150 -8.07 30.98 -5.55
N ASP A 151 -7.26 32.02 -5.34
CA ASP A 151 -6.07 32.03 -4.49
C ASP A 151 -6.41 31.98 -2.98
N GLU A 152 -5.39 32.07 -2.12
CA GLU A 152 -5.54 32.06 -0.65
C GLU A 152 -6.39 33.23 -0.12
N ASP A 153 -6.38 34.37 -0.82
CA ASP A 153 -7.11 35.60 -0.50
C ASP A 153 -8.53 35.63 -1.10
N GLY A 154 -8.90 34.62 -1.89
CA GLY A 154 -10.21 34.53 -2.54
C GLY A 154 -10.33 35.30 -3.85
N ARG A 155 -9.22 35.69 -4.47
CA ARG A 155 -9.19 36.34 -5.78
C ARG A 155 -9.24 35.30 -6.89
N PRO A 156 -9.97 35.55 -8.00
CA PRO A 156 -9.94 34.67 -9.16
C PRO A 156 -8.51 34.52 -9.68
N LEU A 157 -8.16 33.32 -10.13
CA LEU A 157 -6.89 33.11 -10.82
C LEU A 157 -6.95 33.66 -12.25
N ASP A 158 -5.83 34.20 -12.71
CA ASP A 158 -5.62 34.64 -14.10
C ASP A 158 -5.32 33.45 -15.03
N GLU A 159 -5.41 33.66 -16.34
CA GLU A 159 -5.17 32.62 -17.36
C GLU A 159 -3.73 32.06 -17.34
N ASP A 160 -2.78 32.82 -16.80
CA ASP A 160 -1.36 32.45 -16.72
C ASP A 160 -0.99 31.72 -15.40
N GLU A 161 -1.92 31.64 -14.44
CA GLU A 161 -1.67 31.02 -13.13
C GLU A 161 -2.08 29.55 -13.11
N ASN A 162 -1.22 28.68 -12.58
CA ASN A 162 -1.50 27.25 -12.50
C ASN A 162 -2.47 26.94 -11.35
N PRO A 163 -3.69 26.40 -11.63
CA PRO A 163 -4.67 26.09 -10.57
C PRO A 163 -4.21 25.03 -9.56
N LEU A 164 -3.30 24.14 -9.97
CA LEU A 164 -2.77 23.10 -9.09
C LEU A 164 -1.73 23.65 -8.12
N GLU A 165 -1.02 24.71 -8.49
CA GLU A 165 -0.03 25.37 -7.63
C GLU A 165 -0.67 26.45 -6.75
N GLU A 166 -1.37 27.39 -7.39
CA GLU A 166 -1.87 28.63 -6.77
C GLU A 166 -3.31 28.48 -6.26
N GLY A 167 -4.11 27.60 -6.86
CA GLY A 167 -5.52 27.43 -6.52
C GLY A 167 -5.74 26.84 -5.13
N VAL A 168 -6.43 27.58 -4.27
CA VAL A 168 -6.80 27.16 -2.90
C VAL A 168 -8.28 26.79 -2.81
N TYR A 169 -9.14 27.51 -3.53
CA TYR A 169 -10.58 27.28 -3.55
C TYR A 169 -11.07 27.03 -4.98
N TYR A 170 -12.15 26.27 -5.10
CA TYR A 170 -12.84 26.07 -6.37
C TYR A 170 -14.35 26.22 -6.18
N ALA A 171 -14.99 27.08 -6.98
CA ALA A 171 -16.44 27.20 -7.09
C ALA A 171 -16.93 26.48 -8.34
N ASP A 172 -17.93 25.60 -8.18
CA ASP A 172 -18.62 24.96 -9.29
C ASP A 172 -19.39 26.00 -10.15
N LYS A 173 -19.99 25.54 -11.26
CA LYS A 173 -20.80 26.40 -12.15
C LYS A 173 -22.00 27.06 -11.45
N ASP A 174 -22.45 26.51 -10.33
CA ASP A 174 -23.50 27.11 -9.48
C ASP A 174 -22.95 28.14 -8.47
N GLY A 175 -21.64 28.41 -8.50
CA GLY A 175 -20.93 29.34 -7.61
C GLY A 175 -20.62 28.80 -6.22
N ALA A 176 -21.11 27.61 -5.86
CA ALA A 176 -20.85 27.04 -4.56
C ALA A 176 -19.40 26.56 -4.48
N LEU A 177 -18.68 26.98 -3.44
CA LEU A 177 -17.34 26.49 -3.14
C LEU A 177 -17.38 25.01 -2.75
N LYS A 178 -16.52 24.21 -3.38
CA LYS A 178 -16.24 22.83 -2.96
C LYS A 178 -15.90 22.81 -1.47
N THR A 179 -16.68 22.05 -0.69
CA THR A 179 -16.56 22.00 0.77
C THR A 179 -16.89 20.58 1.22
N GLU A 180 -15.94 19.96 1.92
CA GLU A 180 -15.99 18.53 2.29
C GLU A 180 -16.28 17.59 1.11
N SER A 181 -15.79 17.96 -0.07
CA SER A 181 -16.16 17.33 -1.34
C SER A 181 -14.95 17.09 -2.23
N TRP A 182 -15.04 16.05 -3.04
CA TRP A 182 -14.09 15.74 -4.10
C TRP A 182 -14.34 16.57 -5.36
N LEU A 183 -13.27 16.82 -6.11
CA LEU A 183 -13.28 17.35 -7.47
C LEU A 183 -12.50 16.38 -8.36
N ASP A 184 -13.16 15.86 -9.39
CA ASP A 184 -12.50 15.20 -10.52
C ASP A 184 -11.98 16.29 -11.46
N TYR A 185 -10.69 16.59 -11.37
CA TYR A 185 -10.07 17.68 -12.13
C TYR A 185 -10.10 17.38 -13.64
N SER A 186 -10.12 16.10 -14.03
CA SER A 186 -10.21 15.68 -15.43
C SER A 186 -11.54 16.05 -16.12
N GLN A 187 -12.58 16.39 -15.35
CA GLN A 187 -13.85 16.89 -15.89
C GLN A 187 -13.83 18.40 -16.18
N LEU A 188 -12.74 19.09 -15.86
CA LEU A 188 -12.51 20.49 -16.19
C LEU A 188 -11.71 20.60 -17.49
N GLU A 189 -11.53 21.83 -17.97
CA GLU A 189 -10.50 22.10 -18.96
C GLU A 189 -9.13 21.89 -18.30
N LEU A 190 -8.48 20.77 -18.61
CA LEU A 190 -7.19 20.39 -18.03
C LEU A 190 -6.14 21.44 -18.37
N SER A 191 -5.58 22.06 -17.34
CA SER A 191 -4.47 23.01 -17.45
C SER A 191 -3.52 22.82 -16.26
N GLY A 192 -2.25 23.19 -16.46
CA GLY A 192 -1.25 23.18 -15.40
C GLY A 192 -0.76 21.80 -14.95
N LEU A 193 -1.09 20.75 -15.70
CA LEU A 193 -0.47 19.42 -15.53
C LEU A 193 0.84 19.31 -16.29
N GLU A 194 0.98 20.04 -17.40
CA GLU A 194 2.18 20.12 -18.24
C GLU A 194 3.42 20.44 -17.41
N ASP A 195 4.47 19.60 -17.51
CA ASP A 195 5.73 19.70 -16.76
C ASP A 195 5.57 19.62 -15.21
N LEU A 196 4.41 19.20 -14.70
CA LEU A 196 4.12 19.18 -13.26
C LEU A 196 4.66 17.90 -12.61
N ASN A 197 5.74 18.03 -11.84
CA ASN A 197 6.42 16.93 -11.17
C ASN A 197 6.32 17.06 -9.64
N SER A 198 5.78 16.04 -8.96
CA SER A 198 5.74 16.02 -7.49
C SER A 198 7.03 15.47 -6.91
N ASP A 199 7.67 16.24 -6.03
CA ASP A 199 8.81 15.81 -5.23
C ASP A 199 8.41 14.80 -4.16
N ILE A 200 7.20 14.97 -3.59
CA ILE A 200 6.68 14.10 -2.52
C ILE A 200 6.34 12.71 -3.05
N SER A 201 5.62 12.63 -4.17
CA SER A 201 5.21 11.34 -4.74
C SER A 201 6.18 10.82 -5.79
N GLY A 202 7.05 11.66 -6.34
CA GLY A 202 7.94 11.32 -7.45
C GLY A 202 7.20 11.10 -8.77
N ARG A 203 6.03 11.72 -8.95
CA ARG A 203 5.16 11.51 -10.10
C ARG A 203 5.30 12.65 -11.09
N ASP A 204 5.38 12.30 -12.36
CA ASP A 204 5.18 13.20 -13.49
C ASP A 204 3.69 13.18 -13.87
N TYR A 205 2.99 14.30 -13.73
CA TYR A 205 1.56 14.35 -13.96
C TYR A 205 1.16 14.46 -15.44
N ASP A 206 2.13 14.59 -16.35
CA ASP A 206 1.89 14.53 -17.81
C ASP A 206 1.33 13.16 -18.24
N GLU A 207 1.59 12.12 -17.44
CA GLU A 207 1.17 10.74 -17.71
C GLU A 207 -0.22 10.39 -17.16
N TYR A 208 -0.88 11.30 -16.46
CA TYR A 208 -2.13 11.02 -15.73
C TYR A 208 -3.34 11.65 -16.40
N ASP A 209 -4.28 10.81 -16.80
CA ASP A 209 -5.56 11.22 -17.37
C ASP A 209 -6.63 11.54 -16.30
N GLN A 210 -6.42 11.07 -15.08
CA GLN A 210 -7.35 11.27 -13.96
C GLN A 210 -6.66 11.83 -12.72
N VAL A 211 -7.14 12.99 -12.27
CA VAL A 211 -6.60 13.74 -11.14
C VAL A 211 -7.73 14.11 -10.19
N TRP A 212 -7.57 13.77 -8.91
CA TRP A 212 -8.56 14.01 -7.88
C TRP A 212 -8.05 14.96 -6.81
N LEU A 213 -8.86 15.96 -6.49
CA LEU A 213 -8.60 16.95 -5.44
C LEU A 213 -9.70 16.84 -4.37
N TYR A 214 -9.36 17.15 -3.12
CA TYR A 214 -10.34 17.20 -2.04
C TYR A 214 -10.32 18.54 -1.33
N PHE A 215 -11.51 19.07 -1.03
CA PHE A 215 -11.67 20.34 -0.31
C PHE A 215 -12.21 20.08 1.09
N ASN A 216 -11.60 20.67 2.11
CA ASN A 216 -11.97 20.45 3.51
C ASN A 216 -13.19 21.29 3.94
N ASN A 217 -13.52 21.25 5.24
CA ASN A 217 -14.64 22.00 5.83
C ASN A 217 -14.50 23.52 5.83
N ARG A 218 -13.34 24.05 5.44
CA ARG A 218 -13.11 25.48 5.20
C ARG A 218 -13.06 25.80 3.71
N SER A 219 -13.50 24.86 2.87
CA SER A 219 -13.45 24.89 1.41
C SER A 219 -12.02 24.95 0.84
N LYS A 220 -10.99 24.69 1.64
CA LYS A 220 -9.60 24.73 1.17
C LYS A 220 -9.18 23.39 0.56
N LYS A 221 -8.50 23.45 -0.58
CA LYS A 221 -7.81 22.31 -1.19
C LYS A 221 -6.87 21.67 -0.17
N VAL A 222 -6.98 20.36 -0.01
CA VAL A 222 -6.13 19.57 0.87
C VAL A 222 -4.84 19.25 0.14
N LYS A 223 -3.72 19.75 0.65
CA LYS A 223 -2.38 19.52 0.10
C LYS A 223 -1.33 19.34 1.20
N SER A 224 -0.23 18.70 0.84
CA SER A 224 0.96 18.59 1.68
C SER A 224 1.68 19.93 1.77
N ASN A 225 2.37 20.15 2.89
CA ASN A 225 3.26 21.31 3.08
C ASN A 225 4.64 20.79 3.49
N GLY A 226 5.68 21.22 2.77
CA GLY A 226 7.04 20.67 2.90
C GLY A 226 7.13 19.22 2.42
N ASP A 227 8.17 18.51 2.84
CA ASP A 227 8.57 17.23 2.20
C ASP A 227 7.78 15.99 2.67
N ARG A 228 6.64 16.19 3.36
CA ARG A 228 5.91 15.09 4.01
C ARG A 228 4.52 14.95 3.46
N LEU A 229 4.25 13.77 2.89
CA LEU A 229 2.92 13.35 2.47
C LEU A 229 1.90 13.46 3.62
N ILE A 230 0.84 14.22 3.41
CA ILE A 230 -0.30 14.27 4.32
C ILE A 230 -1.28 13.14 3.99
N GLN A 231 -1.90 12.60 5.04
CA GLN A 231 -2.97 11.62 4.90
C GLN A 231 -4.24 12.16 5.57
N LYS A 232 -5.39 12.00 4.93
CA LYS A 232 -6.70 12.38 5.48
C LYS A 232 -7.66 11.20 5.46
N ASN A 233 -8.42 11.06 6.56
CA ASN A 233 -9.56 10.17 6.58
C ASN A 233 -10.78 10.91 6.03
N ILE A 234 -11.38 10.37 4.97
CA ILE A 234 -12.54 10.93 4.28
C ILE A 234 -13.53 9.77 4.12
N ASN A 235 -14.71 9.90 4.72
CA ASN A 235 -15.78 8.90 4.68
C ASN A 235 -15.32 7.46 5.08
N GLY A 236 -14.41 7.35 6.06
CA GLY A 236 -13.92 6.06 6.58
C GLY A 236 -12.65 5.55 5.90
N SER A 237 -12.34 5.99 4.67
CA SER A 237 -11.13 5.64 3.93
C SER A 237 -10.02 6.66 4.15
N THR A 238 -8.76 6.27 3.98
CA THR A 238 -7.62 7.19 4.10
C THR A 238 -6.96 7.43 2.76
N TYR A 239 -6.69 8.70 2.44
CA TYR A 239 -6.12 9.14 1.17
C TYR A 239 -4.86 9.95 1.42
N GLY A 240 -3.87 9.84 0.53
CA GLY A 240 -2.67 10.66 0.53
C GLY A 240 -2.81 11.80 -0.46
N PHE A 241 -2.30 12.98 -0.15
CA PHE A 241 -2.31 14.14 -1.04
C PHE A 241 -0.92 14.75 -1.13
N ASP A 242 -0.44 15.03 -2.33
CA ASP A 242 0.87 15.64 -2.57
C ASP A 242 0.85 17.17 -2.31
N GLU A 243 1.94 17.86 -2.64
CA GLU A 243 2.13 19.31 -2.51
C GLU A 243 1.18 20.16 -3.36
N TYR A 244 0.68 19.61 -4.47
CA TYR A 244 -0.31 20.24 -5.36
C TYR A 244 -1.76 19.94 -4.90
N GLY A 245 -1.91 19.02 -3.96
CA GLY A 245 -3.19 18.55 -3.44
C GLY A 245 -3.83 17.47 -4.29
N ILE A 246 -3.04 16.87 -5.19
CA ILE A 246 -3.43 15.72 -6.00
C ILE A 246 -3.41 14.49 -5.11
N MET A 247 -4.52 13.76 -5.12
CA MET A 247 -4.63 12.50 -4.40
C MET A 247 -3.72 11.45 -5.02
N LEU A 248 -2.86 10.81 -4.22
CA LEU A 248 -1.94 9.78 -4.70
C LEU A 248 -2.67 8.48 -5.01
N PRO A 249 -2.55 7.96 -6.24
CA PRO A 249 -2.79 6.55 -6.52
C PRO A 249 -1.48 5.76 -6.34
N TRP A 250 -1.56 4.45 -6.13
CA TRP A 250 -0.44 3.49 -6.11
C TRP A 250 0.61 3.69 -5.00
N TRP A 251 1.85 3.26 -5.25
CA TRP A 251 2.96 3.27 -4.30
C TRP A 251 3.36 4.69 -3.88
N THR A 252 3.76 4.84 -2.61
CA THR A 252 4.46 6.03 -2.13
C THR A 252 5.94 5.97 -2.49
N LYS A 253 6.53 7.12 -2.80
CA LYS A 253 7.98 7.28 -2.90
C LYS A 253 8.68 6.86 -1.60
N VAL A 254 9.72 6.03 -1.69
CA VAL A 254 10.70 5.81 -0.62
C VAL A 254 11.86 6.79 -0.75
N ALA A 255 12.37 7.26 0.39
CA ALA A 255 13.41 8.30 0.41
C ALA A 255 14.76 7.81 -0.15
N SER A 256 15.16 6.59 0.21
CA SER A 256 16.31 5.92 -0.38
C SER A 256 16.19 4.40 -0.21
N VAL A 257 16.90 3.68 -1.07
CA VAL A 257 17.14 2.24 -0.95
C VAL A 257 18.63 2.04 -0.71
N SER A 258 18.96 1.41 0.41
CA SER A 258 20.33 1.02 0.72
C SER A 258 20.66 -0.31 0.06
N ASN A 259 21.65 -0.28 -0.83
CA ASN A 259 22.25 -1.46 -1.46
C ASN A 259 23.57 -1.86 -0.79
N ALA A 260 23.78 -1.47 0.48
CA ALA A 260 24.99 -1.80 1.22
C ALA A 260 25.17 -3.32 1.36
N ASP A 261 24.06 -4.03 1.55
CA ASP A 261 23.96 -5.47 1.37
C ASP A 261 23.25 -5.75 0.05
N LYS A 262 23.98 -6.22 -0.96
CA LYS A 262 23.43 -6.50 -2.28
C LYS A 262 22.41 -7.64 -2.26
N SER A 263 22.53 -8.58 -1.32
CA SER A 263 21.58 -9.68 -1.17
C SER A 263 20.32 -9.28 -0.39
N ASN A 264 20.34 -8.14 0.29
CA ASN A 264 19.20 -7.62 1.03
C ASN A 264 19.05 -6.10 0.90
N PRO A 265 18.75 -5.58 -0.31
CA PRO A 265 18.42 -4.18 -0.47
C PRO A 265 17.27 -3.80 0.48
N THR A 266 17.37 -2.65 1.13
CA THR A 266 16.39 -2.24 2.15
C THR A 266 16.07 -0.76 2.01
N SER A 267 14.78 -0.41 2.05
CA SER A 267 14.36 0.99 2.04
C SER A 267 14.40 1.62 3.45
N ASP A 268 14.75 2.90 3.54
CA ASP A 268 14.83 3.61 4.84
C ASP A 268 13.48 3.70 5.55
N VAL A 269 12.41 3.85 4.77
CA VAL A 269 11.03 3.93 5.23
C VAL A 269 10.20 2.93 4.44
N PRO A 270 9.32 2.13 5.09
CA PRO A 270 8.45 1.22 4.38
C PRO A 270 7.48 1.97 3.47
N ALA A 271 7.36 1.51 2.23
CA ALA A 271 6.38 2.02 1.28
C ALA A 271 4.94 1.75 1.76
N LYS A 272 4.02 2.53 1.23
CA LYS A 272 2.58 2.35 1.36
C LYS A 272 1.94 2.25 -0.02
N PHE A 273 0.77 1.64 -0.08
CA PHE A 273 0.02 1.49 -1.32
C PHE A 273 -1.38 2.07 -1.22
N PHE A 274 -1.70 3.02 -2.09
CA PHE A 274 -3.04 3.57 -2.28
C PHE A 274 -3.68 2.86 -3.48
N ALA A 275 -4.82 2.19 -3.29
CA ALA A 275 -5.47 1.42 -4.34
C ALA A 275 -6.16 2.36 -5.35
N GLY A 276 -5.39 2.87 -6.33
CA GLY A 276 -5.91 3.79 -7.37
C GLY A 276 -7.10 3.20 -8.12
N TYR A 277 -7.05 1.90 -8.43
CA TYR A 277 -8.16 1.15 -9.04
C TYR A 277 -9.42 1.04 -8.16
N ASP A 278 -9.31 1.34 -6.86
CA ASP A 278 -10.40 1.37 -5.89
C ASP A 278 -10.49 2.77 -5.24
N GLY A 279 -10.44 3.80 -6.08
CA GLY A 279 -10.65 5.19 -5.71
C GLY A 279 -9.52 5.83 -4.89
N GLY A 280 -8.35 5.19 -4.78
CA GLY A 280 -7.14 5.75 -4.15
C GLY A 280 -7.06 5.57 -2.63
N SER A 281 -7.82 4.66 -2.05
CA SER A 281 -7.78 4.42 -0.59
C SER A 281 -6.50 3.68 -0.17
N LEU A 282 -5.92 4.05 0.98
CA LEU A 282 -4.75 3.39 1.55
C LEU A 282 -5.09 1.96 1.98
N LEU A 283 -4.43 0.97 1.38
CA LEU A 283 -4.58 -0.42 1.78
C LEU A 283 -3.95 -0.67 3.15
N ARG A 284 -4.77 -1.10 4.12
CA ARG A 284 -4.36 -1.41 5.48
C ARG A 284 -4.72 -2.83 5.83
N ASP A 285 -3.81 -3.50 6.52
CA ASP A 285 -4.00 -4.87 6.97
C ASP A 285 -4.44 -5.83 5.84
N SER A 286 -3.95 -5.59 4.62
CA SER A 286 -4.28 -6.35 3.42
C SER A 286 -3.06 -7.02 2.79
N TRP A 287 -3.33 -8.09 2.04
CA TRP A 287 -2.43 -8.59 1.01
C TRP A 287 -2.64 -7.79 -0.28
N LEU A 288 -1.58 -7.60 -1.06
CA LEU A 288 -1.67 -7.09 -2.42
C LEU A 288 -0.68 -7.81 -3.34
N TRP A 289 -1.11 -8.07 -4.57
CA TRP A 289 -0.29 -8.64 -5.65
C TRP A 289 0.00 -7.51 -6.65
N MET A 290 1.24 -7.03 -6.70
CA MET A 290 1.57 -5.84 -7.47
C MET A 290 3.06 -5.75 -7.79
N TYR A 291 3.41 -5.16 -8.94
CA TYR A 291 4.79 -4.77 -9.23
C TYR A 291 5.15 -3.49 -8.46
N PRO A 292 6.41 -3.31 -8.02
CA PRO A 292 6.83 -2.16 -7.23
C PRO A 292 6.87 -0.87 -8.06
N SER A 293 7.11 0.29 -7.42
CA SER A 293 7.51 1.49 -8.15
C SER A 293 8.99 1.41 -8.57
N ASP A 294 9.34 2.13 -9.63
CA ASP A 294 10.71 2.30 -10.14
C ASP A 294 11.70 2.72 -9.05
N ASN A 295 11.28 3.60 -8.14
CA ASN A 295 12.11 4.10 -7.07
C ASN A 295 12.25 3.14 -5.88
N LEU A 296 11.50 2.03 -5.88
CA LEU A 296 11.62 0.94 -4.90
C LEU A 296 12.44 -0.21 -5.49
N ILE A 297 12.06 -0.72 -6.66
CA ILE A 297 12.78 -1.78 -7.39
C ILE A 297 12.67 -1.49 -8.88
N GLN A 298 13.76 -1.00 -9.49
CA GLN A 298 13.74 -0.56 -10.87
C GLN A 298 13.57 -1.71 -11.85
N ASP A 299 14.32 -2.79 -11.70
CA ASP A 299 14.29 -3.94 -12.61
C ASP A 299 12.88 -4.57 -12.63
N ASP A 300 12.30 -4.87 -11.46
CA ASP A 300 10.92 -5.40 -11.36
C ASP A 300 9.87 -4.41 -11.93
N TYR A 301 10.08 -3.09 -11.82
CA TYR A 301 9.19 -2.10 -12.41
C TYR A 301 9.25 -2.12 -13.95
N ASP A 302 10.47 -2.13 -14.50
CA ASP A 302 10.71 -2.12 -15.95
C ASP A 302 10.19 -3.41 -16.61
N ASP A 303 10.33 -4.55 -15.94
CA ASP A 303 9.83 -5.85 -16.40
C ASP A 303 8.35 -6.10 -16.06
N GLY A 304 7.76 -5.26 -15.20
CA GLY A 304 6.40 -5.44 -14.69
C GLY A 304 6.25 -6.73 -13.86
N GLU A 305 7.28 -7.08 -13.10
CA GLU A 305 7.33 -8.27 -12.26
C GLU A 305 6.50 -8.06 -10.99
N TYR A 306 5.49 -8.91 -10.80
CA TYR A 306 4.60 -8.82 -9.66
C TYR A 306 5.14 -9.62 -8.48
N SER A 307 4.91 -9.11 -7.27
CA SER A 307 5.16 -9.86 -6.05
C SER A 307 3.98 -9.73 -5.08
N TRP A 308 3.92 -10.66 -4.13
CA TRP A 308 3.03 -10.52 -2.98
C TRP A 308 3.63 -9.58 -1.94
N TRP A 309 2.79 -8.66 -1.44
CA TRP A 309 3.13 -7.75 -0.36
C TRP A 309 2.06 -7.79 0.72
N ARG A 310 2.42 -7.37 1.92
CA ARG A 310 1.50 -7.32 3.06
C ARG A 310 1.65 -6.02 3.83
N THR A 311 0.55 -5.28 4.00
CA THR A 311 0.55 -4.00 4.75
C THR A 311 0.16 -4.16 6.22
N ASP A 312 0.77 -3.40 7.11
CA ASP A 312 0.35 -3.35 8.51
C ASP A 312 -0.96 -2.56 8.69
N GLN A 313 -1.43 -2.44 9.93
CA GLN A 313 -2.63 -1.68 10.28
C GLN A 313 -2.53 -0.17 9.93
N ASN A 314 -1.32 0.34 9.71
CA ASN A 314 -1.04 1.72 9.30
C ASN A 314 -0.80 1.86 7.79
N GLY A 315 -0.90 0.76 7.04
CA GLY A 315 -0.72 0.69 5.59
C GLY A 315 0.74 0.57 5.14
N LYS A 316 1.69 0.35 6.04
CA LYS A 316 3.12 0.15 5.72
C LYS A 316 3.38 -1.28 5.32
N ILE A 317 4.12 -1.53 4.25
CA ILE A 317 4.53 -2.90 3.92
C ILE A 317 5.43 -3.52 5.01
N PHE A 318 5.34 -4.83 5.18
CA PHE A 318 6.29 -5.58 5.98
C PHE A 318 7.62 -5.72 5.22
N GLN A 319 8.71 -5.42 5.91
CA GLN A 319 10.08 -5.55 5.40
C GLN A 319 10.94 -6.22 6.46
N ASN A 320 11.94 -6.99 6.04
CA ASN A 320 12.92 -7.64 6.91
C ASN A 320 12.26 -8.39 8.08
N LYS A 321 11.28 -9.27 7.79
CA LYS A 321 10.66 -10.07 8.86
C LYS A 321 9.97 -11.32 8.39
N ILE A 322 9.92 -12.29 9.31
CA ILE A 322 8.96 -13.39 9.27
C ILE A 322 7.74 -13.02 10.12
N LYS A 323 6.57 -12.88 9.49
CA LYS A 323 5.34 -12.38 10.14
C LYS A 323 4.22 -13.39 10.13
N ASN A 324 3.57 -13.57 11.29
CA ASN A 324 2.32 -14.30 11.36
C ASN A 324 1.16 -13.45 10.81
N VAL A 325 0.42 -14.02 9.87
CA VAL A 325 -0.82 -13.49 9.29
C VAL A 325 -1.84 -14.62 9.33
N ASN A 326 -2.92 -14.43 10.10
CA ASN A 326 -4.02 -15.39 10.22
C ASN A 326 -3.58 -16.83 10.56
N GLY A 327 -2.59 -16.99 11.44
CA GLY A 327 -2.11 -18.29 11.92
C GLY A 327 -0.99 -18.91 11.07
N ARG A 328 -0.64 -18.33 9.93
CA ARG A 328 0.47 -18.76 9.06
C ARG A 328 1.59 -17.74 9.07
N TYR A 329 2.84 -18.17 8.91
CA TYR A 329 4.00 -17.28 8.86
C TYR A 329 4.46 -17.06 7.43
N TYR A 330 4.89 -15.84 7.10
CA TYR A 330 5.38 -15.45 5.77
C TYR A 330 6.68 -14.64 5.91
N ALA A 331 7.63 -14.83 5.02
CA ALA A 331 8.87 -14.08 4.96
C ALA A 331 8.74 -12.88 4.04
N PHE A 332 9.30 -11.73 4.44
CA PHE A 332 9.39 -10.53 3.62
C PHE A 332 10.84 -10.06 3.57
N ASP A 333 11.35 -9.83 2.36
CA ASP A 333 12.71 -9.31 2.13
C ASP A 333 12.86 -7.85 2.61
N GLY A 334 14.04 -7.25 2.41
CA GLY A 334 14.31 -5.88 2.85
C GLY A 334 13.51 -4.80 2.14
N LEU A 335 13.01 -5.08 0.94
CA LEU A 335 12.15 -4.16 0.19
C LEU A 335 10.67 -4.41 0.45
N GLY A 336 10.31 -5.64 0.85
CA GLY A 336 9.01 -6.06 1.36
C GLY A 336 8.28 -7.08 0.47
N ARG A 337 8.96 -7.64 -0.53
CA ARG A 337 8.42 -8.75 -1.33
C ARG A 337 8.33 -10.00 -0.46
N MET A 338 7.22 -10.73 -0.57
CA MET A 338 7.07 -12.02 0.07
C MET A 338 8.03 -13.03 -0.59
N GLN A 339 8.70 -13.84 0.22
CA GLN A 339 9.70 -14.81 -0.25
C GLN A 339 9.22 -16.25 -0.04
N THR A 340 9.51 -17.13 -0.99
CA THR A 340 9.17 -18.56 -1.00
C THR A 340 10.43 -19.43 -1.11
N GLY A 341 10.29 -20.76 -1.01
CA GLY A 341 11.41 -21.69 -1.10
C GLY A 341 12.29 -21.69 0.15
N PHE A 342 13.60 -21.84 -0.02
CA PHE A 342 14.56 -21.78 1.09
C PHE A 342 14.90 -20.34 1.40
N VAL A 343 14.71 -19.92 2.65
CA VAL A 343 14.92 -18.53 3.05
C VAL A 343 15.79 -18.46 4.29
N LEU A 344 16.86 -17.67 4.21
CA LEU A 344 17.77 -17.38 5.32
C LEU A 344 17.37 -16.08 6.01
N PHE A 345 17.25 -16.16 7.34
CA PHE A 345 17.00 -14.99 8.20
C PHE A 345 17.97 -14.95 9.38
N ASP A 346 18.54 -13.78 9.65
CA ASP A 346 19.15 -13.51 10.94
C ASP A 346 18.08 -13.05 11.94
N THR A 347 17.96 -13.77 13.06
CA THR A 347 17.03 -13.52 14.17
C THR A 347 15.57 -13.22 13.77
N ARG A 348 15.09 -13.77 12.63
CA ARG A 348 13.76 -13.54 12.03
C ARG A 348 13.42 -12.07 11.70
N SER A 349 14.37 -11.16 11.83
CA SER A 349 14.18 -9.71 11.66
C SER A 349 15.10 -9.10 10.62
N THR A 350 15.94 -9.90 9.98
CA THR A 350 16.82 -9.47 8.90
C THR A 350 16.83 -10.56 7.84
N PHE A 351 16.31 -10.25 6.66
CA PHE A 351 16.43 -11.14 5.51
C PHE A 351 17.92 -11.24 5.11
N VAL A 352 18.35 -12.42 4.68
CA VAL A 352 19.75 -12.64 4.26
C VAL A 352 19.80 -13.10 2.82
N ALA A 353 19.04 -14.14 2.46
CA ALA A 353 18.97 -14.64 1.10
C ALA A 353 17.72 -15.51 0.91
N GLN A 354 17.32 -15.67 -0.34
CA GLN A 354 16.37 -16.66 -0.80
C GLN A 354 17.08 -17.56 -1.82
N TYR A 355 16.68 -18.83 -1.85
CA TYR A 355 17.17 -19.82 -2.79
C TYR A 355 16.01 -20.66 -3.34
N ASP A 356 16.02 -20.83 -4.65
CA ASP A 356 15.17 -21.78 -5.32
C ASP A 356 15.64 -23.21 -5.02
N MET A 357 14.69 -24.15 -5.04
CA MET A 357 14.93 -25.52 -4.59
C MET A 357 15.75 -26.32 -5.61
N ASP A 358 15.52 -26.07 -6.89
CA ASP A 358 16.16 -26.72 -8.04
C ASP A 358 17.54 -26.14 -8.37
N ALA A 359 18.00 -25.12 -7.62
CA ALA A 359 19.34 -24.55 -7.78
C ALA A 359 20.43 -25.32 -7.00
N TRP A 360 20.05 -26.28 -6.16
CA TRP A 360 20.97 -26.95 -5.22
C TRP A 360 20.75 -28.46 -5.20
N SER A 361 21.83 -29.20 -4.99
CA SER A 361 21.83 -30.65 -4.76
C SER A 361 21.83 -30.96 -3.26
N SER A 362 21.55 -32.20 -2.88
CA SER A 362 21.70 -32.65 -1.49
C SER A 362 23.13 -32.51 -0.96
N GLU A 363 24.14 -32.71 -1.81
CA GLU A 363 25.56 -32.55 -1.49
C GLU A 363 25.88 -31.11 -1.03
N ASP A 364 25.29 -30.10 -1.68
CA ASP A 364 25.51 -28.69 -1.30
C ASP A 364 25.05 -28.37 0.12
N PHE A 365 24.00 -29.05 0.60
CA PHE A 365 23.54 -28.93 1.99
C PHE A 365 24.49 -29.64 2.97
N ILE A 366 25.14 -30.72 2.55
CA ILE A 366 26.07 -31.52 3.37
C ILE A 366 27.41 -30.79 3.51
N GLU A 367 27.98 -30.34 2.38
CA GLU A 367 29.25 -29.60 2.36
C GLU A 367 29.11 -28.16 2.89
N GLY A 368 27.88 -27.63 2.89
CA GLY A 368 27.59 -26.28 3.36
C GLY A 368 27.95 -25.20 2.33
N ASN A 369 27.85 -25.53 1.04
CA ASN A 369 28.14 -24.65 -0.09
C ASN A 369 27.12 -23.50 -0.26
N ILE A 370 25.95 -23.64 0.38
CA ILE A 370 24.88 -22.64 0.33
C ILE A 370 25.35 -21.35 0.99
N TYR A 371 25.35 -20.26 0.22
CA TYR A 371 25.82 -18.97 0.71
C TYR A 371 25.04 -18.51 1.96
N GLY A 372 25.74 -17.90 2.93
CA GLY A 372 25.12 -17.34 4.13
C GLY A 372 24.59 -18.35 5.16
N ILE A 373 24.55 -19.64 4.84
CA ILE A 373 23.93 -20.68 5.68
C ILE A 373 24.57 -20.80 7.07
N GLU A 374 25.86 -20.50 7.18
CA GLU A 374 26.62 -20.51 8.45
C GLU A 374 26.28 -19.32 9.38
N LYS A 375 25.72 -18.23 8.81
CA LYS A 375 25.49 -16.95 9.51
C LYS A 375 24.04 -16.80 9.95
N ALA A 376 23.10 -17.37 9.20
CA ALA A 376 21.66 -17.15 9.36
C ALA A 376 20.91 -18.45 9.66
N ASP A 377 19.63 -18.33 10.02
CA ASP A 377 18.76 -19.47 10.19
C ASP A 377 18.02 -19.81 8.91
N LEU A 378 18.06 -21.09 8.52
CA LEU A 378 17.33 -21.63 7.39
C LEU A 378 15.89 -21.98 7.74
N TYR A 379 14.97 -21.49 6.90
CA TYR A 379 13.55 -21.77 6.90
C TYR A 379 13.12 -22.27 5.52
N PHE A 380 11.97 -22.93 5.48
CA PHE A 380 11.34 -23.34 4.22
C PHE A 380 9.94 -22.75 4.13
N PHE A 381 9.65 -22.04 3.05
CA PHE A 381 8.36 -21.45 2.71
C PHE A 381 7.83 -22.16 1.48
N SER A 382 6.52 -22.40 1.43
CA SER A 382 5.94 -23.14 0.32
C SER A 382 6.23 -22.43 -1.02
N PRO A 383 6.70 -23.18 -2.05
CA PRO A 383 7.07 -22.61 -3.34
C PRO A 383 5.84 -22.25 -4.21
N ASP A 384 4.62 -22.62 -3.78
CA ASP A 384 3.38 -22.25 -4.46
C ASP A 384 3.04 -20.77 -4.20
N GLU A 385 3.81 -19.85 -4.78
CA GLU A 385 3.73 -18.41 -4.52
C GLU A 385 2.32 -17.84 -4.72
N LEU A 386 1.60 -18.35 -5.73
CA LEU A 386 0.27 -17.84 -6.08
C LEU A 386 -0.82 -18.23 -5.08
N ASN A 387 -0.68 -19.38 -4.40
CA ASN A 387 -1.74 -19.89 -3.52
C ASN A 387 -1.32 -20.00 -2.05
N ASP A 388 -0.04 -20.27 -1.77
CA ASP A 388 0.48 -20.48 -0.43
C ASP A 388 2.00 -20.20 -0.33
N GLY A 389 2.38 -18.99 0.04
CA GLY A 389 3.78 -18.66 0.40
C GLY A 389 4.13 -18.88 1.88
N SER A 390 3.35 -19.68 2.63
CA SER A 390 3.54 -19.79 4.07
C SER A 390 4.69 -20.72 4.49
N MET A 391 5.26 -20.43 5.66
CA MET A 391 6.32 -21.20 6.30
C MET A 391 5.85 -22.62 6.57
N GLN A 392 6.59 -23.57 6.03
CA GLN A 392 6.38 -24.97 6.30
C GLN A 392 7.06 -25.35 7.62
N THR A 393 6.33 -26.09 8.45
CA THR A 393 6.82 -26.54 9.75
C THR A 393 6.41 -27.99 9.96
N GLY A 394 7.15 -28.69 10.81
CA GLY A 394 6.90 -30.11 11.08
C GLY A 394 8.16 -30.93 10.94
N SER A 395 8.14 -32.10 11.57
CA SER A 395 9.34 -32.91 11.77
C SER A 395 10.01 -33.34 10.47
N GLU A 396 9.24 -33.64 9.42
CA GLU A 396 9.73 -34.17 8.15
C GLU A 396 8.83 -33.67 6.99
N LEU A 397 9.45 -33.18 5.92
CA LEU A 397 8.85 -32.69 4.67
C LEU A 397 9.63 -33.29 3.50
N LYS A 398 8.95 -33.57 2.39
CA LYS A 398 9.60 -33.96 1.14
C LYS A 398 9.81 -32.72 0.27
N VAL A 399 11.03 -32.51 -0.20
CA VAL A 399 11.46 -31.34 -0.96
C VAL A 399 12.21 -31.83 -2.18
N GLU A 400 11.84 -31.35 -3.36
CA GLU A 400 12.50 -31.68 -4.63
C GLU A 400 13.66 -30.71 -4.86
N LEU A 401 14.87 -31.26 -4.91
CA LEU A 401 16.13 -30.59 -5.24
C LEU A 401 16.55 -30.97 -6.67
N ASP A 402 17.67 -30.43 -7.16
CA ASP A 402 18.20 -30.77 -8.50
C ASP A 402 18.50 -32.27 -8.68
N ASP A 403 18.95 -32.92 -7.61
CA ASP A 403 19.29 -34.35 -7.59
C ASP A 403 18.16 -35.27 -7.08
N GLY A 404 16.94 -34.72 -6.91
CA GLY A 404 15.74 -35.49 -6.63
C GLY A 404 15.03 -35.13 -5.33
N VAL A 405 14.15 -36.03 -4.86
CA VAL A 405 13.26 -35.76 -3.73
C VAL A 405 13.89 -36.22 -2.41
N HIS A 406 14.20 -35.26 -1.56
CA HIS A 406 14.85 -35.49 -0.27
C HIS A 406 13.94 -35.21 0.91
N THR A 407 14.28 -35.75 2.07
CA THR A 407 13.55 -35.45 3.31
C THR A 407 14.23 -34.34 4.08
N PHE A 408 13.50 -33.26 4.35
CA PHE A 408 13.94 -32.18 5.21
C PHE A 408 13.18 -32.17 6.53
N GLY A 409 13.81 -31.73 7.61
CA GLY A 409 13.19 -31.60 8.91
C GLY A 409 13.32 -30.20 9.50
N PHE A 410 12.19 -29.68 9.97
CA PHE A 410 12.09 -28.35 10.56
C PHE A 410 11.50 -28.42 11.98
N LYS A 411 11.92 -27.51 12.83
CA LYS A 411 11.34 -27.34 14.16
C LYS A 411 9.93 -26.76 14.06
N SER A 412 9.22 -26.74 15.18
CA SER A 412 7.90 -26.06 15.28
C SER A 412 7.99 -24.54 15.07
N ASP A 413 9.16 -23.95 15.28
CA ASP A 413 9.48 -22.57 14.92
C ASP A 413 10.06 -22.46 13.50
N GLY A 414 9.92 -23.48 12.65
CA GLY A 414 10.35 -23.45 11.26
C GLY A 414 11.86 -23.45 11.02
N VAL A 415 12.70 -23.33 12.05
CA VAL A 415 14.15 -23.40 11.87
C VAL A 415 14.54 -24.84 11.51
N ALA A 416 15.35 -25.00 10.47
CA ALA A 416 15.88 -26.29 10.03
C ALA A 416 16.60 -27.06 11.16
N TYR A 417 16.50 -28.39 11.19
CA TYR A 417 17.34 -29.21 12.06
C TYR A 417 18.78 -29.21 11.54
N GLY A 418 19.76 -29.11 12.43
CA GLY A 418 21.17 -29.07 11.99
C GLY A 418 21.55 -27.81 11.22
N ASN A 419 20.77 -26.74 11.40
CA ASN A 419 21.01 -25.43 10.83
C ASN A 419 22.43 -24.88 11.15
N ARG A 420 22.95 -24.07 10.23
CA ARG A 420 24.31 -23.49 10.26
C ARG A 420 25.44 -24.52 10.13
N ASN A 421 25.30 -25.43 9.17
CA ASN A 421 26.29 -26.48 8.85
C ASN A 421 26.64 -27.35 10.06
N ARG A 422 25.63 -27.71 10.87
CA ARG A 422 25.83 -28.50 12.08
C ARG A 422 25.09 -29.81 11.99
N LEU A 423 25.79 -30.91 12.21
CA LEU A 423 25.10 -32.18 12.39
C LEU A 423 24.19 -32.13 13.61
N LYS A 424 22.93 -32.55 13.43
CA LYS A 424 21.95 -32.65 14.51
C LYS A 424 21.21 -33.98 14.44
N ARG A 425 21.33 -34.75 15.51
CA ARG A 425 20.47 -35.90 15.74
C ARG A 425 19.09 -35.45 16.26
N VAL A 426 18.03 -35.95 15.64
CA VAL A 426 16.64 -35.83 16.11
C VAL A 426 16.02 -37.23 16.11
N LYS A 427 15.63 -37.71 17.30
CA LYS A 427 15.21 -39.10 17.51
C LYS A 427 16.27 -40.10 17.00
N ASP A 428 15.96 -40.82 15.94
CA ASP A 428 16.75 -41.85 15.28
C ASP A 428 17.32 -41.42 13.93
N SER A 429 17.26 -40.14 13.58
CA SER A 429 17.77 -39.61 12.31
C SER A 429 18.76 -38.46 12.53
N TYR A 430 19.62 -38.25 11.53
CA TYR A 430 20.63 -37.20 11.51
C TYR A 430 20.30 -36.19 10.42
N TYR A 431 20.52 -34.92 10.72
CA TYR A 431 20.20 -33.82 9.83
C TYR A 431 21.35 -32.82 9.75
N ILE A 432 21.57 -32.26 8.57
CA ILE A 432 22.44 -31.10 8.34
C ILE A 432 21.66 -30.09 7.50
N ASN A 433 21.56 -28.84 7.96
CA ASN A 433 20.80 -27.80 7.25
C ASN A 433 19.36 -28.19 6.86
N GLY A 434 18.72 -28.98 7.70
CA GLY A 434 17.37 -29.51 7.48
C GLY A 434 17.37 -30.81 6.70
N LEU A 435 18.33 -31.07 5.82
CA LEU A 435 18.43 -32.31 5.03
C LEU A 435 18.67 -33.50 5.97
N ARG A 436 17.87 -34.57 5.82
CA ARG A 436 18.05 -35.83 6.53
C ARG A 436 19.09 -36.68 5.81
N LEU A 437 20.09 -37.15 6.55
CA LEU A 437 21.09 -38.08 6.02
C LEU A 437 20.48 -39.48 5.89
N GLU A 438 20.24 -39.89 4.64
CA GLU A 438 19.66 -41.17 4.24
C GLU A 438 20.71 -41.98 3.49
N ALA A 439 20.72 -43.30 3.68
CA ALA A 439 21.55 -44.15 2.83
C ALA A 439 20.99 -44.19 1.42
N ASP A 440 21.87 -44.24 0.43
CA ASP A 440 21.48 -44.48 -0.95
C ASP A 440 20.75 -45.84 -1.07
N GLU A 441 19.67 -45.88 -1.86
CA GLU A 441 18.90 -47.09 -2.10
C GLU A 441 19.69 -48.17 -2.83
N GLU A 442 20.74 -47.85 -3.60
CA GLU A 442 21.61 -48.83 -4.24
C GLU A 442 22.43 -49.63 -3.21
N TYR A 443 22.90 -48.97 -2.15
CA TYR A 443 23.78 -49.55 -1.13
C TYR A 443 23.01 -50.07 0.11
N GLY A 444 21.87 -49.45 0.44
CA GLY A 444 20.95 -49.88 1.49
C GLY A 444 21.32 -49.44 2.91
N TYR A 445 22.59 -49.15 3.18
CA TYR A 445 23.06 -48.57 4.43
C TYR A 445 24.12 -47.50 4.16
N GLY A 446 24.24 -46.54 5.08
CA GLY A 446 25.24 -45.48 5.03
C GLY A 446 25.73 -45.16 6.43
N VAL A 447 26.85 -44.46 6.52
CA VAL A 447 27.58 -44.16 7.75
C VAL A 447 27.67 -42.64 7.93
N VAL A 448 27.18 -42.19 9.08
CA VAL A 448 27.24 -40.80 9.52
C VAL A 448 28.36 -40.64 10.54
N ARG A 449 29.22 -39.64 10.37
CA ARG A 449 30.20 -39.17 11.37
C ARG A 449 29.50 -38.29 12.41
N ASP A 450 29.06 -38.91 13.51
CA ASP A 450 28.34 -38.30 14.65
C ASP A 450 29.24 -37.35 15.46
N SER A 451 30.53 -37.70 15.59
CA SER A 451 31.59 -36.87 16.17
C SER A 451 32.95 -37.31 15.61
N GLU A 452 34.04 -36.64 16.00
CA GLU A 452 35.43 -36.92 15.54
C GLU A 452 35.74 -38.42 15.40
N ASP A 453 35.46 -39.22 16.45
CA ASP A 453 35.72 -40.68 16.44
C ASP A 453 34.46 -41.54 16.62
N THR A 454 33.27 -41.01 16.33
CA THR A 454 32.02 -41.79 16.48
C THR A 454 31.21 -41.80 15.21
N TYR A 455 30.92 -43.01 14.74
CA TYR A 455 30.22 -43.25 13.49
C TYR A 455 28.93 -44.05 13.74
N ARG A 456 27.90 -43.80 12.93
CA ARG A 456 26.57 -44.40 13.08
C ARG A 456 26.09 -44.91 11.74
N VAL A 457 25.56 -46.13 11.72
CA VAL A 457 24.93 -46.67 10.52
C VAL A 457 23.48 -46.21 10.46
N VAL A 458 23.04 -45.73 9.30
CA VAL A 458 21.65 -45.40 8.98
C VAL A 458 21.17 -46.27 7.82
N ASP A 459 19.87 -46.54 7.75
CA ASP A 459 19.23 -47.19 6.60
C ASP A 459 18.76 -46.17 5.54
N THR A 460 18.12 -46.65 4.47
CA THR A 460 17.59 -45.80 3.38
C THR A 460 16.44 -44.89 3.79
N ASN A 461 15.88 -45.06 4.99
CA ASN A 461 14.93 -44.11 5.57
C ASN A 461 15.61 -43.13 6.55
N GLY A 462 16.95 -43.12 6.59
CA GLY A 462 17.75 -42.31 7.50
C GLY A 462 17.57 -42.71 8.97
N LYS A 463 17.17 -43.96 9.25
CA LYS A 463 16.99 -44.44 10.63
C LYS A 463 18.25 -45.12 11.13
N THR A 464 18.68 -44.71 12.32
CA THR A 464 19.88 -45.21 12.98
C THR A 464 19.72 -46.69 13.31
N VAL A 465 20.64 -47.50 12.82
CA VAL A 465 20.70 -48.93 13.12
C VAL A 465 21.25 -49.11 14.53
N THR A 466 20.37 -49.50 15.46
CA THR A 466 20.74 -49.71 16.87
C THR A 466 21.00 -51.18 17.21
N GLY A 467 21.86 -51.43 18.21
CA GLY A 467 22.12 -52.76 18.76
C GLY A 467 23.49 -52.87 19.43
N ASN A 468 23.59 -53.69 20.49
CA ASN A 468 24.86 -53.87 21.21
C ASN A 468 25.88 -54.69 20.43
N LYS A 469 25.41 -55.65 19.64
CA LYS A 469 26.20 -56.60 18.85
C LYS A 469 25.44 -56.92 17.58
N LYS A 470 25.40 -55.98 16.64
CA LYS A 470 24.60 -56.10 15.42
C LYS A 470 25.52 -56.15 14.21
N VAL A 471 25.09 -56.89 13.20
CA VAL A 471 25.73 -56.95 11.89
C VAL A 471 24.62 -56.95 10.85
N VAL A 472 24.69 -56.00 9.93
CA VAL A 472 23.78 -55.85 8.78
C VAL A 472 24.57 -56.08 7.49
N LYS A 473 23.87 -56.50 6.44
CA LYS A 473 24.47 -56.68 5.11
C LYS A 473 24.06 -55.51 4.24
N ASP A 474 25.02 -54.83 3.63
CA ASP A 474 24.74 -53.87 2.56
C ASP A 474 24.30 -54.60 1.28
N LYS A 475 23.84 -53.84 0.28
CA LYS A 475 23.39 -54.38 -1.01
C LYS A 475 24.56 -54.72 -1.94
N ASP A 476 25.76 -54.17 -1.68
CA ASP A 476 27.01 -54.53 -2.37
C ASP A 476 27.60 -55.86 -1.92
N GLY A 477 27.09 -56.42 -0.82
CA GLY A 477 27.45 -57.74 -0.30
C GLY A 477 28.37 -57.72 0.92
N GLY A 478 28.81 -56.55 1.37
CA GLY A 478 29.60 -56.35 2.58
C GLY A 478 28.77 -56.40 3.87
N TRP A 479 29.47 -56.54 4.99
CA TRP A 479 28.88 -56.61 6.32
C TRP A 479 29.31 -55.43 7.18
N LEU A 480 28.36 -54.55 7.52
CA LEU A 480 28.58 -53.48 8.49
C LEU A 480 28.44 -54.03 9.92
N VAL A 481 29.53 -53.93 10.68
CA VAL A 481 29.65 -54.36 12.06
C VAL A 481 29.33 -53.20 12.99
N ILE A 482 28.38 -53.42 13.91
CA ILE A 482 27.84 -52.40 14.81
C ILE A 482 27.97 -52.88 16.26
N ILE A 483 28.69 -52.12 17.08
CA ILE A 483 28.92 -52.41 18.49
C ILE A 483 28.40 -51.25 19.33
N ASN A 484 27.53 -51.53 20.31
CA ASN A 484 26.89 -50.51 21.15
C ASN A 484 26.24 -49.36 20.34
N GLY A 485 25.65 -49.70 19.19
CA GLY A 485 25.01 -48.78 18.26
C GLY A 485 25.97 -47.90 17.47
N ARG A 486 27.29 -48.14 17.50
CA ARG A 486 28.30 -47.43 16.72
C ARG A 486 28.81 -48.32 15.60
N PHE A 487 29.05 -47.74 14.43
CA PHE A 487 29.79 -48.40 13.37
C PHE A 487 31.20 -48.75 13.87
N ALA A 488 31.67 -49.95 13.55
CA ALA A 488 32.97 -50.46 13.97
C ALA A 488 33.85 -50.87 12.79
N ALA A 489 33.29 -51.47 11.75
CA ALA A 489 33.99 -51.86 10.53
C ALA A 489 32.97 -52.25 9.45
N ARG A 490 33.39 -52.26 8.19
CA ARG A 490 32.72 -52.94 7.08
C ARG A 490 33.68 -53.97 6.48
N VAL A 491 33.22 -55.20 6.24
CA VAL A 491 34.06 -56.31 5.74
C VAL A 491 33.37 -57.07 4.60
N ASP A 492 34.15 -57.50 3.60
CA ASP A 492 33.70 -58.28 2.44
C ASP A 492 33.76 -59.80 2.68
N ASP A 493 33.39 -60.24 3.89
CA ASP A 493 33.41 -61.67 4.24
C ASP A 493 32.30 -62.45 3.51
N GLU A 494 32.64 -63.64 3.01
CA GLU A 494 31.66 -64.56 2.41
C GLU A 494 30.55 -64.94 3.42
N PHE A 495 30.92 -65.19 4.67
CA PHE A 495 29.97 -65.51 5.74
C PHE A 495 29.85 -64.38 6.77
N LYS A 496 28.65 -64.25 7.34
CA LYS A 496 28.34 -63.24 8.35
C LYS A 496 29.31 -63.28 9.54
N PRO A 497 30.00 -62.16 9.86
CA PRO A 497 30.81 -62.03 11.07
C PRO A 497 30.07 -62.41 12.36
N ARG A 498 30.80 -63.00 13.32
CA ARG A 498 30.20 -63.50 14.58
C ARG A 498 30.90 -62.96 15.81
N TRP A 499 30.09 -62.67 16.83
CA TRP A 499 30.60 -62.28 18.15
C TRP A 499 31.23 -63.49 18.84
N TYR A 500 32.51 -63.40 19.17
CA TYR A 500 33.31 -64.47 19.74
C TYR A 500 34.31 -63.95 20.80
N LYS A 501 34.81 -64.86 21.63
CA LYS A 501 35.88 -64.60 22.60
C LYS A 501 37.09 -65.46 22.22
N GLY A 502 37.95 -64.90 21.39
CA GLY A 502 39.20 -65.54 20.91
C GLY A 502 40.43 -65.01 21.64
N GLU A 503 41.61 -65.42 21.17
CA GLU A 503 42.91 -65.06 21.76
C GLU A 503 43.23 -63.58 21.62
N GLU A 504 42.77 -62.95 20.52
CA GLU A 504 42.96 -61.51 20.24
C GLU A 504 41.99 -60.60 21.01
N GLY A 505 41.01 -61.20 21.73
CA GLY A 505 40.04 -60.46 22.56
C GLY A 505 38.59 -60.86 22.31
N THR A 506 37.65 -60.11 22.91
CA THR A 506 36.21 -60.32 22.73
C THR A 506 35.65 -59.29 21.75
N GLY A 507 35.02 -59.75 20.68
CA GLY A 507 34.47 -58.88 19.63
C GLY A 507 33.87 -59.66 18.47
N PHE A 508 33.66 -58.99 17.33
CA PHE A 508 33.30 -59.64 16.08
C PHE A 508 34.54 -60.19 15.40
N TYR A 509 34.48 -61.44 14.99
CA TYR A 509 35.53 -62.14 14.25
C TYR A 509 35.05 -62.47 12.85
N HIS A 510 36.00 -62.54 11.92
CA HIS A 510 35.81 -63.22 10.64
C HIS A 510 35.35 -64.65 10.93
N TYR A 511 34.34 -65.11 10.21
CA TYR A 511 33.73 -66.42 10.44
C TYR A 511 33.68 -67.19 9.14
N ASP A 512 34.15 -68.43 9.15
CA ASP A 512 34.03 -69.36 8.02
C ASP A 512 33.37 -70.64 8.52
N SER A 513 32.15 -70.92 8.04
CA SER A 513 31.43 -72.13 8.45
C SER A 513 32.02 -73.41 7.85
N ASP A 514 32.77 -73.29 6.76
CA ASP A 514 33.32 -74.40 5.98
C ASP A 514 34.73 -74.78 6.48
N ASN A 515 35.42 -73.87 7.16
CA ASN A 515 36.66 -74.18 7.87
C ASN A 515 36.41 -75.12 9.07
N ARG A 516 36.84 -76.38 8.92
CA ARG A 516 36.62 -77.43 9.92
C ARG A 516 37.58 -77.39 11.09
N GLU A 517 38.75 -76.77 10.95
CA GLU A 517 39.79 -76.73 11.99
C GLU A 517 39.57 -75.55 12.93
N ASN A 518 39.42 -74.35 12.38
CA ASN A 518 39.16 -73.14 13.14
C ASN A 518 38.25 -72.20 12.35
N LYS A 519 36.98 -72.15 12.75
CA LYS A 519 35.95 -71.30 12.14
C LYS A 519 36.22 -69.79 12.29
N TYR A 520 37.19 -69.40 13.11
CA TYR A 520 37.56 -68.01 13.38
C TYR A 520 39.00 -67.70 12.97
N ALA A 521 39.56 -68.48 12.04
CA ALA A 521 40.96 -68.34 11.59
C ALA A 521 41.28 -66.97 10.97
N GLY A 522 40.27 -66.23 10.50
CA GLY A 522 40.46 -64.87 9.95
C GLY A 522 40.74 -63.80 11.00
N GLY A 523 40.57 -64.09 12.30
CA GLY A 523 40.93 -63.16 13.38
C GLY A 523 39.82 -62.17 13.77
N LEU A 524 40.15 -61.28 14.71
CA LEU A 524 39.26 -60.25 15.24
C LEU A 524 39.10 -59.10 14.25
N ILE A 525 37.86 -58.78 13.88
CA ILE A 525 37.51 -57.59 13.08
C ILE A 525 37.48 -56.36 13.99
N ALA A 526 36.64 -56.39 15.03
CA ALA A 526 36.46 -55.26 15.95
C ALA A 526 35.91 -55.70 17.30
N GLY A 527 36.46 -55.15 18.39
CA GLY A 527 36.01 -55.30 19.76
C GLY A 527 35.33 -54.04 20.31
N SER A 528 34.83 -54.10 21.54
CA SER A 528 34.11 -52.96 22.17
C SER A 528 34.95 -51.69 22.39
N ASN A 529 36.28 -51.80 22.35
CA ASN A 529 37.21 -50.69 22.55
C ASN A 529 38.09 -50.44 21.31
N THR A 530 37.75 -51.05 20.17
CA THR A 530 38.49 -50.85 18.93
C THR A 530 38.02 -49.57 18.26
N GLU A 531 38.96 -48.81 17.70
CA GLU A 531 38.64 -47.66 16.84
C GLU A 531 37.90 -48.14 15.58
N PRO A 532 37.00 -47.32 15.03
CA PRO A 532 36.27 -47.67 13.81
C PRO A 532 37.24 -47.80 12.63
N LEU A 533 37.11 -48.88 11.85
CA LEU A 533 37.89 -49.14 10.66
C LEU A 533 37.16 -48.58 9.43
N LEU A 534 37.71 -47.53 8.82
CA LEU A 534 37.14 -46.86 7.64
C LEU A 534 37.71 -47.38 6.31
N ASP A 535 38.90 -48.00 6.29
CA ASP A 535 39.62 -48.43 5.08
C ASP A 535 38.86 -49.43 4.18
N GLY A 536 37.73 -49.98 4.65
CA GLY A 536 36.85 -50.88 3.89
C GLY A 536 35.47 -50.31 3.57
N LEU A 537 35.19 -49.05 3.95
CA LEU A 537 33.91 -48.39 3.75
C LEU A 537 33.90 -47.65 2.39
N PRO A 538 32.97 -47.96 1.47
CA PRO A 538 32.82 -47.25 0.20
C PRO A 538 32.52 -45.76 0.42
N GLU A 539 32.98 -44.90 -0.50
CA GLU A 539 32.74 -43.45 -0.45
C GLU A 539 31.23 -43.14 -0.51
N GLU A 540 30.47 -43.95 -1.23
CA GLU A 540 29.02 -43.83 -1.39
C GLU A 540 28.25 -44.19 -0.12
N GLU A 541 28.86 -44.93 0.81
CA GLU A 541 28.31 -45.15 2.15
C GLU A 541 28.75 -44.06 3.15
N CYS A 542 29.57 -43.08 2.76
CA CYS A 542 30.09 -42.03 3.64
C CYS A 542 29.24 -40.74 3.55
N LEU A 543 28.28 -40.55 4.46
CA LEU A 543 27.23 -39.53 4.25
C LEU A 543 27.60 -38.08 4.63
N ASN A 544 28.66 -37.83 5.41
CA ASN A 544 29.02 -36.48 5.87
C ASN A 544 30.48 -36.35 6.34
N PHE A 545 31.41 -37.03 5.65
CA PHE A 545 32.78 -37.23 6.15
C PHE A 545 33.70 -36.02 6.06
#